data_AF-A0A653LPK3-F1
#
_entry.id   AF-A0A653LPK3-F1
#
_cell.length_a   1.000
_cell.length_b   1.000
_cell.length_c   1.000
_cell.angle_alpha   90.00
_cell.angle_beta   90.00
_cell.angle_gamma   90.00
#
_symmetry.space_group_name_H-M   'P 1'
#
loop_
_entity.id
_entity.type
_entity.pdbx_description
1 polymer ?
#
loop_
_entity_poly.entity_id
_entity_poly.type
_entity_poly.pdbx_seq_one_letter_code
_entity_poly.pdbx_strand_id
1 'polypeptide(L)'
;MTQANVLEPAGTGALRRLWLRIHEPRVVALIHFFTYTVLLCGGIAALWDPPTSIAGQIGLISMLMLAGMLAIGGAIGAVAVLPGWWWVERYATMLIVTAATIYAVIIGTLQITSAGNRLLQLSVVLGLIGHVIVRMVRIWDRPYDPARRNR
;
A
#
# COMPACT_ATOMS: atom_id res chain seq x y z
N MET A 1 -46.07 -28.67 -13.54
CA MET A 1 -45.02 -27.84 -14.17
C MET A 1 -45.16 -26.43 -13.63
N THR A 2 -44.35 -26.05 -12.64
CA THR A 2 -44.44 -24.73 -12.00
C THR A 2 -43.03 -24.16 -11.95
N GLN A 3 -42.71 -23.28 -12.90
CA GLN A 3 -41.44 -22.57 -12.88
C GLN A 3 -41.50 -21.52 -11.77
N ALA A 4 -40.75 -21.77 -10.70
CA ALA A 4 -40.46 -20.76 -9.69
C ALA A 4 -39.50 -19.74 -10.31
N ASN A 5 -40.02 -18.57 -10.64
CA ASN A 5 -39.23 -17.37 -10.91
C ASN A 5 -38.46 -17.01 -9.63
N VAL A 6 -37.22 -17.49 -9.54
CA VAL A 6 -36.26 -17.04 -8.54
C VAL A 6 -35.92 -15.59 -8.90
N LEU A 7 -36.49 -14.66 -8.16
CA LEU A 7 -36.13 -13.25 -8.19
C LEU A 7 -34.65 -13.13 -7.78
N GLU A 8 -33.74 -13.11 -8.76
CA GLU A 8 -32.34 -12.77 -8.50
C GLU A 8 -32.29 -11.32 -7.99
N PRO A 9 -31.76 -11.07 -6.78
CA PRO A 9 -31.58 -9.71 -6.29
C PRO A 9 -30.56 -8.99 -7.20
N ALA A 10 -31.07 -8.07 -8.02
CA ALA A 10 -30.37 -7.36 -9.08
C ALA A 10 -29.20 -6.45 -8.61
N GLY A 11 -28.87 -6.41 -7.32
CA GLY A 11 -27.81 -5.55 -6.76
C GLY A 11 -26.50 -6.26 -6.41
N THR A 12 -26.50 -7.59 -6.28
CA THR A 12 -25.33 -8.32 -5.73
C THR A 12 -24.30 -8.74 -6.78
N GLY A 13 -24.61 -8.61 -8.08
CA GLY A 13 -23.76 -9.15 -9.15
C GLY A 13 -22.38 -8.51 -9.24
N ALA A 14 -22.27 -7.18 -9.17
CA ALA A 14 -20.99 -6.49 -9.35
C ALA A 14 -20.03 -6.72 -8.17
N LEU A 15 -20.53 -6.57 -6.94
CA LEU A 15 -19.79 -6.85 -5.71
C LEU A 15 -19.38 -8.33 -5.62
N ARG A 16 -20.30 -9.25 -5.94
CA ARG A 16 -20.00 -10.70 -5.94
C ARG A 16 -18.98 -11.06 -7.04
N ARG A 17 -19.06 -10.45 -8.23
CA ARG A 17 -18.08 -10.65 -9.30
C ARG A 17 -16.69 -10.10 -8.93
N LEU A 18 -16.63 -8.93 -8.29
CA LEU A 18 -15.38 -8.38 -7.77
C LEU A 18 -14.79 -9.27 -6.67
N TRP A 19 -15.65 -9.76 -5.77
CA TRP A 19 -15.28 -10.64 -4.66
C TRP A 19 -14.74 -12.01 -5.11
N LEU A 20 -15.32 -12.59 -6.16
CA LEU A 20 -14.86 -13.87 -6.72
C LEU A 20 -13.53 -13.75 -7.48
N ARG A 21 -13.08 -12.54 -7.79
CA ARG A 21 -11.84 -12.28 -8.54
C ARG A 21 -10.58 -12.23 -7.65
N ILE A 22 -10.74 -12.36 -6.33
CA ILE A 22 -9.65 -12.26 -5.35
C ILE A 22 -8.93 -13.62 -5.23
N HIS A 23 -7.66 -13.66 -5.65
CA HIS A 23 -6.87 -14.86 -5.88
C HIS A 23 -6.03 -15.36 -4.68
N GLU A 24 -5.93 -14.56 -3.62
CA GLU A 24 -5.27 -14.89 -2.33
C GLU A 24 -6.32 -15.26 -1.28
N PRO A 25 -5.94 -15.86 -0.12
CA PRO A 25 -6.81 -15.87 1.05
C PRO A 25 -7.34 -14.44 1.26
N ARG A 26 -8.65 -14.25 1.02
CA ARG A 26 -9.25 -12.94 0.71
C ARG A 26 -8.94 -11.87 1.76
N VAL A 27 -8.81 -12.31 3.01
CA VAL A 27 -8.43 -11.51 4.16
C VAL A 27 -7.07 -10.84 3.95
N VAL A 28 -6.08 -11.54 3.41
CA VAL A 28 -4.73 -11.01 3.17
C VAL A 28 -4.76 -9.91 2.11
N ALA A 29 -5.46 -10.13 0.99
CA ALA A 29 -5.58 -9.12 -0.06
C ALA A 29 -6.30 -7.85 0.45
N LEU A 30 -7.36 -8.02 1.25
CA LEU A 30 -8.08 -6.89 1.86
C LEU A 30 -7.22 -6.11 2.85
N ILE A 31 -6.45 -6.80 3.72
CA ILE A 31 -5.53 -6.13 4.64
C ILE A 31 -4.53 -5.27 3.86
N HIS A 32 -3.93 -5.81 2.81
CA HIS A 32 -2.96 -5.05 2.00
C HIS A 32 -3.63 -3.91 1.23
N PHE A 33 -4.85 -4.12 0.72
CA PHE A 33 -5.65 -3.05 0.12
C PHE A 33 -5.80 -1.87 1.09
N PHE A 34 -6.26 -2.13 2.31
CA PHE A 34 -6.40 -1.09 3.33
C PHE A 34 -5.06 -0.47 3.72
N THR A 35 -3.99 -1.27 3.85
CA THR A 35 -2.64 -0.74 4.10
C THR A 35 -2.24 0.25 2.99
N TYR A 36 -2.38 -0.13 1.72
CA TYR A 36 -2.05 0.77 0.61
C TYR A 36 -2.95 2.01 0.55
N THR A 37 -4.24 1.87 0.87
CA THR A 37 -5.16 3.01 0.96
C THR A 37 -4.76 3.98 2.08
N VAL A 38 -4.36 3.48 3.26
CA VAL A 38 -3.87 4.34 4.35
C VAL A 38 -2.61 5.08 3.93
N LEU A 39 -1.68 4.42 3.24
CA LEU A 39 -0.47 5.07 2.72
C LEU A 39 -0.79 6.11 1.64
N LEU A 40 -1.75 5.82 0.76
CA LEU A 40 -2.25 6.78 -0.23
C LEU A 40 -2.83 8.02 0.45
N CYS A 41 -3.74 7.84 1.41
CA CYS A 41 -4.35 8.93 2.16
C CYS A 41 -3.30 9.73 2.94
N GLY A 42 -2.33 9.06 3.58
CA GLY A 42 -1.22 9.72 4.28
C GLY A 42 -0.33 10.52 3.34
N GLY A 43 -0.02 9.99 2.15
CA GLY A 43 0.72 10.70 1.11
C GLY A 43 -0.03 11.92 0.59
N ILE A 44 -1.33 11.80 0.28
CA ILE A 44 -2.18 12.92 -0.15
C ILE A 44 -2.27 13.98 0.94
N ALA A 45 -2.48 13.59 2.20
CA ALA A 45 -2.53 14.52 3.31
C ALA A 45 -1.21 15.30 3.44
N ALA A 46 -0.07 14.62 3.33
CA ALA A 46 1.24 15.26 3.38
C ALA A 46 1.57 16.12 2.14
N LEU A 47 0.95 15.88 0.99
CA LEU A 47 1.03 16.76 -0.18
C LEU A 47 0.21 18.04 0.02
N TRP A 48 -0.93 17.94 0.71
CA TRP A 48 -1.82 19.08 0.96
C TRP A 48 -1.32 19.97 2.11
N ASP A 49 -0.89 19.35 3.21
CA ASP A 49 -0.35 20.03 4.39
C ASP A 49 0.94 19.33 4.85
N PRO A 50 2.10 19.70 4.27
CA PRO A 50 3.36 19.07 4.60
C PRO A 50 3.75 19.31 6.06
N PRO A 51 4.17 18.28 6.81
CA PRO A 51 4.54 18.40 8.22
C PRO A 51 5.73 19.35 8.38
N THR A 52 5.49 20.53 8.94
CA THR A 52 6.46 21.62 9.06
C THR A 52 7.70 21.24 9.88
N SER A 53 7.55 20.35 10.87
CA SER A 53 8.65 19.85 11.72
C SER A 53 9.70 19.01 10.97
N ILE A 54 9.34 18.49 9.79
CA ILE A 54 10.23 17.71 8.93
C ILE A 54 10.57 18.51 7.67
N ALA A 55 9.56 19.12 7.04
CA ALA A 55 9.73 19.96 5.85
C ALA A 55 10.69 21.13 6.10
N GLY A 56 10.69 21.72 7.31
CA GLY A 56 11.62 22.78 7.69
C GLY A 56 13.09 22.31 7.79
N GLN A 57 13.34 21.01 7.90
CA GLN A 57 14.68 20.45 8.06
C GLN A 57 15.27 19.92 6.74
N ILE A 58 14.45 19.24 5.92
CA ILE A 58 14.89 18.63 4.66
C ILE A 58 14.55 19.45 3.41
N GLY A 59 13.77 20.52 3.60
CA GLY A 59 13.21 21.33 2.54
C GLY A 59 11.84 20.82 2.05
N LEU A 60 11.03 21.77 1.58
CA LEU A 60 9.67 21.51 1.10
C LEU A 60 9.65 20.54 -0.10
N ILE A 61 10.54 20.74 -1.08
CA ILE A 61 10.56 19.93 -2.31
C ILE A 61 10.82 18.46 -1.97
N SER A 62 11.81 18.17 -1.12
CA SER A 62 12.14 16.82 -0.67
C SER A 62 10.96 16.15 0.03
N MET A 63 10.25 16.90 0.89
CA MET A 63 9.04 16.40 1.57
C MET A 63 7.92 16.07 0.59
N LEU A 64 7.67 16.94 -0.39
CA LEU A 64 6.66 16.72 -1.43
C LEU A 64 6.99 15.52 -2.32
N MET A 65 8.27 15.33 -2.67
CA MET A 65 8.70 14.16 -3.43
C MET A 65 8.44 12.87 -2.64
N LEU A 66 8.76 12.86 -1.34
CA LEU A 66 8.55 11.71 -0.47
C LEU A 66 7.05 11.38 -0.31
N ALA A 67 6.23 12.42 -0.08
CA ALA A 67 4.78 12.30 -0.02
C ALA A 67 4.18 11.82 -1.35
N GLY A 68 4.70 12.31 -2.48
CA GLY A 68 4.30 11.90 -3.82
C GLY A 68 4.64 10.43 -4.11
N MET A 69 5.85 9.98 -3.76
CA MET A 69 6.23 8.57 -3.89
C MET A 69 5.30 7.66 -3.06
N LEU A 70 4.97 8.07 -1.83
CA LEU A 70 4.07 7.31 -0.97
C LEU A 70 2.64 7.26 -1.54
N ALA A 71 2.14 8.40 -2.02
CA ALA A 71 0.82 8.51 -2.63
C ALA A 71 0.72 7.66 -3.90
N ILE A 72 1.67 7.80 -4.83
CA ILE A 72 1.70 7.03 -6.08
C ILE A 72 1.85 5.53 -5.78
N GLY A 73 2.74 5.15 -4.87
CA GLY A 73 2.93 3.76 -4.46
C GLY A 73 1.67 3.16 -3.83
N GLY A 74 1.01 3.91 -2.93
CA GLY A 74 -0.25 3.51 -2.31
C GLY A 74 -1.39 3.36 -3.33
N ALA A 75 -1.52 4.30 -4.28
CA ALA A 75 -2.52 4.22 -5.35
C ALA A 75 -2.32 2.98 -6.23
N ILE A 76 -1.10 2.77 -6.73
CA ILE A 76 -0.78 1.64 -7.59
C ILE A 76 -0.97 0.32 -6.82
N GLY A 77 -0.50 0.24 -5.57
CA GLY A 77 -0.64 -0.94 -4.72
C GLY A 77 -2.10 -1.30 -4.44
N ALA A 78 -2.93 -0.31 -4.08
CA ALA A 78 -4.35 -0.53 -3.79
C ALA A 78 -5.12 -1.05 -5.02
N VAL A 79 -4.80 -0.55 -6.21
CA VAL A 79 -5.43 -1.04 -7.45
C VAL A 79 -4.89 -2.41 -7.86
N ALA A 80 -3.59 -2.65 -7.71
CA ALA A 80 -2.94 -3.89 -8.17
C ALA A 80 -3.26 -5.11 -7.30
N VAL A 81 -3.49 -4.92 -5.99
CA VAL A 81 -3.65 -6.04 -5.04
C VAL A 81 -4.96 -6.81 -5.22
N LEU A 82 -6.06 -6.13 -5.55
CA LEU A 82 -7.39 -6.74 -5.72
C LEU A 82 -7.46 -7.74 -6.90
N PRO A 83 -7.01 -7.40 -8.12
CA PRO A 83 -6.97 -8.35 -9.23
C PRO A 83 -5.81 -9.36 -9.13
N GLY A 84 -4.84 -9.11 -8.25
CA GLY A 84 -3.60 -9.91 -8.16
C GLY A 84 -2.62 -9.59 -9.28
N TRP A 85 -2.44 -8.32 -9.63
CA TRP A 85 -1.44 -7.87 -10.61
C TRP A 85 -0.05 -7.79 -9.97
N TRP A 86 0.54 -8.95 -9.71
CA TRP A 86 1.83 -9.12 -9.00
C TRP A 86 2.95 -8.23 -9.55
N TRP A 87 3.06 -8.13 -10.88
CA TRP A 87 4.10 -7.34 -11.52
C TRP A 87 3.98 -5.84 -11.20
N VAL A 88 2.75 -5.32 -11.22
CA VAL A 88 2.46 -3.91 -10.88
C VAL A 88 2.68 -3.68 -9.38
N GLU A 89 2.26 -4.63 -8.54
CA GLU A 89 2.44 -4.56 -7.09
C GLU A 89 3.92 -4.54 -6.67
N ARG A 90 4.81 -5.17 -7.43
CA ARG A 90 6.28 -5.12 -7.19
C ARG A 90 6.82 -3.69 -7.27
N TYR A 91 6.43 -2.93 -8.29
CA TYR A 91 6.89 -1.54 -8.40
C TYR A 91 6.27 -0.64 -7.33
N ALA A 92 5.00 -0.87 -6.99
CA ALA A 92 4.34 -0.15 -5.90
C ALA A 92 5.06 -0.36 -4.55
N THR A 93 5.36 -1.62 -4.22
CA THR A 93 6.08 -1.98 -2.98
C THR A 93 7.49 -1.44 -2.95
N MET A 94 8.25 -1.53 -4.07
CA MET A 94 9.57 -0.90 -4.18
C MET A 94 9.53 0.61 -3.92
N LEU A 95 8.55 1.30 -4.50
CA LEU A 95 8.38 2.74 -4.35
C LEU A 95 8.08 3.13 -2.90
N ILE A 96 7.16 2.40 -2.25
CA ILE A 96 6.80 2.59 -0.84
C ILE A 96 8.00 2.33 0.07
N VAL A 97 8.72 1.21 -0.11
CA VAL A 97 9.90 0.88 0.70
C VAL A 97 10.98 1.93 0.55
N THR A 98 11.21 2.42 -0.66
CA THR A 98 12.19 3.49 -0.93
C THR A 98 11.81 4.77 -0.19
N ALA A 99 10.56 5.23 -0.33
CA ALA A 99 10.07 6.43 0.34
C ALA A 99 10.15 6.30 1.87
N ALA A 100 9.71 5.17 2.42
CA ALA A 100 9.73 4.89 3.85
C ALA A 100 11.17 4.80 4.40
N THR A 101 12.10 4.22 3.64
CA THR A 101 13.52 4.13 4.03
C THR A 101 14.16 5.50 4.09
N ILE A 102 13.94 6.35 3.08
CA ILE A 102 14.41 7.74 3.09
C ILE A 102 13.83 8.47 4.31
N TYR A 103 12.54 8.28 4.59
CA TYR A 103 11.90 8.89 5.76
C TYR A 103 12.47 8.40 7.09
N ALA A 104 12.76 7.10 7.21
CA ALA A 104 13.40 6.52 8.38
C ALA A 104 14.80 7.13 8.62
N VAL A 105 15.59 7.30 7.56
CA VAL A 105 16.91 7.97 7.64
C VAL A 105 16.79 9.42 8.10
N ILE A 106 15.78 10.15 7.59
CA ILE A 106 15.50 11.53 8.00
C ILE A 106 15.14 11.59 9.49
N ILE A 107 14.21 10.74 9.94
CA ILE A 107 13.80 10.70 11.34
C ILE A 107 14.98 10.30 12.24
N GLY A 108 15.77 9.32 11.83
CA GLY A 108 16.96 8.86 12.56
C GLY A 108 18.00 9.97 12.71
N THR A 109 18.26 10.72 11.63
CA THR A 109 19.14 11.89 11.68
C THR A 109 18.57 12.96 12.63
N LEU A 110 17.29 13.28 12.51
CA LEU A 110 16.63 14.30 13.34
C LEU A 110 16.52 13.92 14.82
N GLN A 111 16.50 12.63 15.14
CA GLN A 111 16.55 12.14 16.52
C GLN A 111 17.89 12.47 17.19
N ILE A 112 18.97 12.57 16.40
CA ILE A 112 20.32 12.86 16.91
C ILE A 112 20.57 14.38 16.91
N THR A 113 20.05 15.11 15.92
CA THR A 113 20.37 16.54 15.72
C THR A 113 19.36 17.52 16.31
N SER A 114 18.14 17.09 16.65
CA SER A 114 17.08 17.97 17.15
C SER A 114 16.58 17.54 18.53
N ALA A 115 16.15 18.51 19.34
CA ALA A 115 15.46 18.22 20.58
C ALA A 115 14.07 17.63 20.30
N GLY A 116 13.78 16.45 20.85
CA GLY A 116 12.49 15.77 20.73
C GLY A 116 12.60 14.25 20.70
N ASN A 117 11.55 13.55 21.12
CA ASN A 117 11.48 12.10 21.01
C ASN A 117 10.78 11.69 19.71
N ARG A 118 11.55 11.20 18.75
CA ARG A 118 11.09 10.70 17.45
C ARG A 118 11.25 9.17 17.32
N LEU A 119 11.68 8.48 18.38
CA LEU A 119 11.90 7.03 18.36
C LEU A 119 10.61 6.25 18.12
N LEU A 120 9.47 6.73 18.66
CA LEU A 120 8.17 6.14 18.39
C LEU A 120 7.84 6.20 16.89
N GLN A 121 8.01 7.37 16.27
CA GLN A 121 7.79 7.56 14.84
C GLN A 121 8.71 6.65 14.01
N LEU A 122 9.98 6.56 14.39
CA LEU A 122 10.95 5.68 13.74
C LEU A 122 10.54 4.20 13.84
N SER A 123 10.11 3.74 15.02
CA SER A 123 9.66 2.35 15.22
C SER A 123 8.45 1.98 14.36
N VAL A 124 7.49 2.90 14.20
CA VAL A 124 6.31 2.70 13.34
C VAL A 124 6.72 2.62 11.88
N VAL A 125 7.61 3.50 11.42
CA VAL A 125 8.12 3.49 10.03
C VAL A 125 8.92 2.22 9.75
N LEU A 126 9.78 1.77 10.67
CA LEU A 126 10.53 0.52 10.52
C LEU A 126 9.60 -0.70 10.52
N GLY A 127 8.57 -0.72 11.36
CA GLY A 127 7.54 -1.76 11.35
C GLY A 127 6.78 -1.82 10.02
N LEU A 128 6.43 -0.65 9.46
CA LEU A 128 5.83 -0.55 8.14
C LEU A 128 6.77 -1.09 7.04
N ILE A 129 8.04 -0.71 7.05
CA ILE A 129 9.04 -1.23 6.10
C ILE A 129 9.11 -2.74 6.18
N GLY A 130 9.21 -3.31 7.39
CA GLY A 130 9.21 -4.76 7.58
C GLY A 130 7.97 -5.44 7.02
N HIS A 131 6.79 -4.87 7.27
CA HIS A 131 5.53 -5.38 6.74
C HIS A 131 5.50 -5.39 5.19
N VAL A 132 5.94 -4.29 4.56
CA VAL A 132 5.96 -4.17 3.09
C VAL A 132 7.04 -5.08 2.48
N ILE A 133 8.19 -5.24 3.13
CA ILE A 133 9.24 -6.19 2.68
C ILE A 133 8.72 -7.63 2.70
N VAL A 134 8.02 -8.05 3.75
CA VAL A 134 7.40 -9.39 3.81
C VAL A 134 6.45 -9.60 2.64
N ARG A 135 5.64 -8.58 2.31
CA ARG A 135 4.76 -8.62 1.13
C ARG A 135 5.57 -8.71 -0.17
N MET A 136 6.61 -7.89 -0.31
CA MET A 136 7.48 -7.85 -1.48
C MET A 136 8.14 -9.21 -1.75
N VAL A 137 8.69 -9.86 -0.72
CA VAL A 137 9.27 -11.22 -0.82
C VAL A 137 8.21 -12.23 -1.30
N ARG A 138 7.00 -12.21 -0.73
CA ARG A 138 5.91 -13.12 -1.13
C ARG A 138 5.44 -12.92 -2.58
N ILE A 139 5.53 -11.70 -3.09
CA ILE A 139 5.16 -11.39 -4.48
C ILE A 139 6.28 -11.80 -5.45
N TRP A 140 7.54 -11.71 -5.03
CA TRP A 140 8.69 -12.10 -5.85
C TRP A 140 8.71 -13.58 -6.19
N ASP A 141 8.32 -14.45 -5.26
CA ASP A 141 8.22 -15.90 -5.46
C ASP A 141 7.09 -16.31 -6.43
N ARG A 142 6.29 -15.38 -6.96
CA ARG A 142 5.19 -15.66 -7.92
C ARG A 142 5.41 -15.03 -9.32
N PRO A 143 6.50 -15.34 -10.07
CA PRO A 143 6.78 -14.67 -11.34
C PRO A 143 5.75 -14.94 -12.44
N TYR A 144 5.16 -16.14 -12.46
CA TYR A 144 4.15 -16.56 -13.41
C TYR A 144 3.60 -17.87 -12.84
N ASP A 145 2.32 -17.95 -12.49
CA ASP A 145 1.66 -19.22 -12.16
C ASP A 145 0.89 -19.69 -13.41
N PRO A 146 1.54 -20.36 -14.39
CA PRO A 146 0.88 -20.86 -15.58
C PRO A 146 -0.12 -21.99 -15.28
N ALA A 147 -0.08 -22.60 -14.08
CA ALA A 147 -0.97 -23.71 -13.71
C ALA A 147 -2.43 -23.29 -13.51
N ARG A 148 -2.73 -21.98 -13.56
CA ARG A 148 -4.09 -21.42 -13.39
C ARG A 148 -4.91 -21.29 -14.66
N ARG A 149 -4.35 -21.57 -15.85
CA ARG A 149 -5.16 -21.56 -17.08
C ARG A 149 -6.15 -22.73 -17.16
N ASN A 150 -5.95 -23.78 -16.35
CA ASN A 150 -6.60 -25.08 -16.52
C ASN A 150 -7.37 -25.57 -15.27
N ARG A 151 -7.76 -24.69 -14.33
CA ARG A 151 -8.65 -25.04 -13.21
C ARG A 151 -9.81 -24.07 -13.10
#